data_AF-A0A967BNA0-F1
#
_entry.id   AF-A0A967BNA0-F1
#
_cell.length_a   1.000
_cell.length_b   1.000
_cell.length_c   1.000
_cell.angle_alpha   90.00
_cell.angle_beta   90.00
_cell.angle_gamma   90.00
#
_symmetry.space_group_name_H-M   'P 1'
#
loop_
_entity.id
_entity.type
_entity.pdbx_description
1 polymer ?
#
loop_
_entity_poly.entity_id
_entity_poly.type
_entity_poly.pdbx_seq_one_letter_code
_entity_poly.pdbx_strand_id
1 'polypeptide(L)'
;MSDKDYDTEFLDLILAVKVVEDIQEAIDHIHQYGSDHTEGIVSKDQQSINMFIQSLDSSAIMVNASTRFNDGGQLGLGAEIGISTTKLHSFGPMGLRELTTTKFVVTGDGHIRE
;
A
#
# COMPACT_ATOMS: atom_id res chain seq x y z
N MET A 1 14.63 -21.88 7.32
CA MET A 1 14.45 -20.48 6.93
C MET A 1 15.40 -19.65 7.74
N SER A 2 16.05 -18.69 7.12
CA SER A 2 16.86 -17.66 7.79
C SER A 2 16.08 -16.34 7.80
N ASP A 3 16.45 -15.39 8.66
CA ASP A 3 15.77 -14.09 8.70
C ASP A 3 15.84 -13.36 7.35
N LYS A 4 16.91 -13.60 6.57
CA LYS A 4 17.05 -13.07 5.21
C LYS A 4 15.95 -13.53 4.25
N ASP A 5 15.33 -14.69 4.49
CA ASP A 5 14.25 -15.18 3.64
C ASP A 5 13.01 -14.27 3.77
N TYR A 6 12.83 -13.58 4.91
CA TYR A 6 11.73 -12.63 5.10
C TYR A 6 12.00 -11.27 4.45
N ASP A 7 13.27 -10.88 4.30
CA ASP A 7 13.68 -9.67 3.56
C ASP A 7 13.70 -9.85 2.02
N THR A 8 13.44 -11.08 1.52
CA THR A 8 13.69 -11.43 0.12
C THR A 8 12.39 -11.55 -0.69
N GLU A 9 12.30 -10.76 -1.76
CA GLU A 9 11.29 -10.98 -2.81
C GLU A 9 11.80 -12.01 -3.82
N PHE A 10 11.14 -13.17 -3.91
CA PHE A 10 11.64 -14.30 -4.69
C PHE A 10 11.29 -14.25 -6.19
N LEU A 11 10.16 -13.63 -6.55
CA LEU A 11 9.61 -13.61 -7.93
C LEU A 11 9.56 -15.00 -8.62
N ASP A 12 9.35 -16.05 -7.82
CA ASP A 12 9.31 -17.45 -8.25
C ASP A 12 8.31 -18.22 -7.38
N LEU A 13 8.12 -19.52 -7.64
CA LEU A 13 7.28 -20.44 -6.86
C LEU A 13 7.94 -20.82 -5.52
N ILE A 14 8.38 -19.82 -4.76
CA ILE A 14 9.01 -19.93 -3.44
C ILE A 14 8.16 -19.13 -2.45
N LEU A 15 7.89 -19.70 -1.27
CA LEU A 15 7.12 -19.07 -0.21
C LEU A 15 7.82 -19.21 1.14
N ALA A 16 8.05 -18.07 1.79
CA ALA A 16 8.46 -17.98 3.18
C ALA A 16 7.22 -18.02 4.10
N VAL A 17 7.20 -18.92 5.10
CA VAL A 17 6.07 -19.05 6.04
C VAL A 17 6.57 -18.91 7.48
N LYS A 18 6.04 -17.93 8.21
CA LYS A 18 6.25 -17.74 9.64
C LYS A 18 4.96 -18.03 10.41
N VAL A 19 5.06 -18.79 11.49
CA VAL A 19 3.98 -18.91 12.49
C VAL A 19 4.16 -17.80 13.51
N VAL A 20 3.09 -17.09 13.83
CA VAL A 20 3.05 -16.00 14.81
C VAL A 20 1.99 -16.31 15.88
N GLU A 21 2.18 -15.78 17.08
CA GLU A 21 1.30 -16.03 18.23
C GLU A 21 -0.02 -15.27 18.11
N ASP A 22 0.01 -14.03 17.60
CA ASP A 22 -1.15 -13.16 17.49
C ASP A 22 -1.03 -12.12 16.36
N ILE A 23 -2.03 -11.25 16.27
CA ILE A 23 -2.11 -10.18 15.27
C ILE A 23 -1.03 -9.11 15.47
N GLN A 24 -0.60 -8.85 16.70
CA GLN A 24 0.44 -7.86 16.97
C GLN A 24 1.78 -8.35 16.44
N GLU A 25 2.14 -9.61 16.69
CA GLU A 25 3.37 -10.18 16.13
C GLU A 25 3.32 -10.23 14.59
N ALA A 26 2.14 -10.47 14.00
CA ALA A 26 1.97 -10.40 12.55
C ALA A 26 2.25 -8.99 12.00
N ILE A 27 1.70 -7.95 12.65
CA ILE A 27 1.92 -6.54 12.29
C ILE A 27 3.39 -6.16 12.44
N ASP A 28 4.02 -6.52 13.57
CA ASP A 28 5.43 -6.22 13.83
C ASP A 28 6.34 -6.88 12.79
N HIS A 29 6.00 -8.10 12.38
CA HIS A 29 6.72 -8.80 11.30
C HIS A 29 6.60 -8.05 9.96
N ILE A 30 5.40 -7.59 9.60
CA ILE A 30 5.19 -6.82 8.37
C ILE A 30 5.91 -5.46 8.44
N HIS A 31 5.90 -4.76 9.58
CA HIS A 31 6.66 -3.52 9.74
C HIS A 31 8.16 -3.72 9.59
N GLN A 32 8.69 -4.86 10.04
CA GLN A 32 10.11 -5.14 9.97
C GLN A 32 10.56 -5.53 8.55
N TYR A 33 9.78 -6.36 7.86
CA TYR A 33 10.21 -7.04 6.62
C TYR A 33 9.43 -6.61 5.37
N GLY A 34 8.29 -5.94 5.54
CA GLY A 34 7.44 -5.47 4.44
C GLY A 34 8.07 -4.32 3.65
N SER A 35 7.60 -4.14 2.41
CA SER A 35 8.08 -3.11 1.49
C SER A 35 7.10 -1.93 1.32
N ASP A 36 6.08 -1.86 2.17
CA ASP A 36 4.93 -0.95 2.07
C ASP A 36 4.15 -1.09 0.74
N HIS A 37 4.30 -2.20 0.02
CA HIS A 37 3.62 -2.42 -1.26
C HIS A 37 2.18 -2.89 -1.08
N THR A 38 1.95 -4.12 -0.65
CA THR A 38 0.60 -4.67 -0.50
C THR A 38 0.56 -5.73 0.56
N GLU A 39 -0.32 -5.55 1.53
CA GLU A 39 -0.48 -6.49 2.65
C GLU A 39 -1.92 -6.99 2.70
N GLY A 40 -2.10 -8.22 3.17
CA GLY A 40 -3.41 -8.88 3.19
C GLY A 40 -3.69 -9.61 4.49
N ILE A 41 -4.90 -9.47 5.01
CA ILE A 41 -5.41 -10.23 6.15
C ILE A 41 -6.61 -11.09 5.75
N VAL A 42 -6.62 -12.34 6.20
CA VAL A 42 -7.78 -13.24 6.11
C VAL A 42 -8.31 -13.49 7.52
N SER A 43 -9.46 -12.90 7.84
CA SER A 43 -10.07 -13.02 9.17
C SER A 43 -11.58 -12.78 9.12
N LYS A 44 -12.28 -13.32 10.13
CA LYS A 44 -13.69 -12.99 10.43
C LYS A 44 -13.84 -12.10 11.66
N ASP A 45 -12.77 -11.92 12.43
CA ASP A 45 -12.76 -11.05 13.60
C ASP A 45 -12.56 -9.60 13.19
N GLN A 46 -13.57 -8.77 13.44
CA GLN A 46 -13.55 -7.37 13.04
C GLN A 46 -12.52 -6.55 13.82
N GLN A 47 -12.19 -6.95 15.06
CA GLN A 47 -11.19 -6.25 15.86
C GLN A 47 -9.80 -6.41 15.24
N SER A 48 -9.42 -7.66 14.91
CA SER A 48 -8.17 -7.97 14.21
C SER A 48 -8.07 -7.27 12.85
N ILE A 49 -9.16 -7.25 12.07
CA ILE A 49 -9.21 -6.56 10.76
C ILE A 49 -8.95 -5.06 10.94
N ASN A 50 -9.66 -4.42 11.87
CA ASN A 50 -9.52 -2.98 12.08
C ASN A 50 -8.12 -2.62 12.57
N MET A 51 -7.55 -3.44 13.46
CA MET A 51 -6.18 -3.28 13.94
C MET A 51 -5.18 -3.38 12.79
N PHE A 52 -5.29 -4.41 11.96
CA PHE A 52 -4.42 -4.59 10.79
C PHE A 52 -4.46 -3.40 9.82
N ILE A 53 -5.66 -2.89 9.49
CA ILE A 53 -5.84 -1.73 8.61
C ILE A 53 -5.22 -0.46 9.21
N GLN A 54 -5.41 -0.23 10.52
CA GLN A 54 -4.97 1.00 11.17
C GLN A 54 -3.47 1.01 11.49
N SER A 55 -2.85 -0.16 11.64
CA SER A 55 -1.45 -0.28 12.04
C SER A 55 -0.48 -0.34 10.86
N LEU A 56 -0.92 -0.72 9.66
CA LEU A 56 -0.06 -0.87 8.49
C LEU A 56 -0.16 0.33 7.55
N ASP A 57 0.99 0.70 6.99
CA ASP A 57 1.19 1.92 6.21
C ASP A 57 1.46 1.63 4.72
N SER A 58 0.94 0.50 4.21
CA SER A 58 1.20 -0.01 2.86
C SER A 58 0.27 0.58 1.80
N SER A 59 0.70 0.57 0.54
CA SER A 59 0.00 1.23 -0.57
C SER A 59 -1.39 0.65 -0.86
N ALA A 60 -1.61 -0.61 -0.47
CA ALA A 60 -2.92 -1.22 -0.42
C ALA A 60 -2.99 -2.26 0.71
N ILE A 61 -4.12 -2.27 1.43
CA ILE A 61 -4.45 -3.28 2.44
C ILE A 61 -5.65 -4.09 1.96
N MET A 62 -5.47 -5.40 1.85
CA MET A 62 -6.50 -6.33 1.42
C MET A 62 -7.14 -7.03 2.61
N VAL A 63 -8.47 -7.05 2.68
CA VAL A 63 -9.21 -7.81 3.70
C VAL A 63 -10.00 -8.90 3.00
N ASN A 64 -9.69 -10.16 3.32
CA ASN A 64 -10.31 -11.34 2.72
C ASN A 64 -10.27 -11.32 1.17
N ALA A 65 -9.21 -10.74 0.60
CA ALA A 65 -8.98 -10.61 -0.83
C ALA A 65 -7.50 -10.86 -1.15
N SER A 66 -7.22 -11.25 -2.39
CA SER A 66 -5.84 -11.50 -2.85
C SER A 66 -5.03 -10.21 -2.96
N THR A 67 -3.74 -10.26 -2.62
CA THR A 67 -2.79 -9.16 -2.85
C THR A 67 -2.61 -8.82 -4.33
N ARG A 68 -2.96 -9.73 -5.25
CA ARG A 68 -2.94 -9.51 -6.70
C ARG A 68 -3.87 -8.39 -7.19
N PHE A 69 -4.82 -7.95 -6.36
CA PHE A 69 -5.75 -6.87 -6.71
C PHE A 69 -5.17 -5.46 -6.58
N ASN A 70 -3.95 -5.30 -6.06
CA ASN A 70 -3.27 -4.00 -6.12
C ASN A 70 -2.75 -3.76 -7.55
N ASP A 71 -3.64 -3.30 -8.41
CA ASP A 71 -3.44 -3.11 -9.85
C ASP A 71 -4.46 -2.08 -10.34
N GLY A 72 -4.03 -1.09 -11.12
CA GLY A 72 -4.86 0.00 -11.57
C GLY A 72 -6.04 -0.44 -12.45
N GLY A 73 -5.90 -1.52 -13.22
CA GLY A 73 -7.00 -2.11 -13.98
C GLY A 73 -8.05 -2.71 -13.04
N GLN A 74 -7.62 -3.45 -12.02
CA GLN A 74 -8.50 -4.05 -11.01
C GLN A 74 -9.17 -3.00 -10.11
N LEU A 75 -8.48 -1.89 -9.81
CA LEU A 75 -8.98 -0.80 -8.97
C LEU A 75 -9.77 0.25 -9.77
N GLY A 76 -10.02 0.03 -11.06
CA GLY A 76 -10.87 0.89 -11.88
C GLY A 76 -10.22 2.18 -12.38
N LEU A 77 -8.88 2.28 -12.33
CA LEU A 77 -8.11 3.38 -12.94
C LEU A 77 -8.00 3.23 -14.47
N GLY A 78 -8.37 2.07 -15.00
CA GLY A 78 -8.34 1.74 -16.42
C GLY A 78 -6.96 1.30 -16.89
N ALA A 79 -5.93 2.10 -16.61
CA ALA A 79 -4.53 1.77 -16.84
C ALA A 79 -3.65 2.33 -15.71
N GLU A 80 -2.47 1.75 -15.54
CA GLU A 80 -1.43 2.24 -14.64
C GLU A 80 -0.10 2.39 -15.38
N ILE A 81 0.74 3.32 -14.92
CA ILE A 81 2.17 3.35 -15.31
C ILE A 81 3.00 2.37 -14.45
N GLY A 82 2.52 2.08 -13.24
CA GLY A 82 3.14 1.22 -12.26
C GLY A 82 2.56 1.48 -10.87
N ILE A 83 3.18 0.90 -9.84
CA ILE A 83 2.78 1.02 -8.44
C ILE A 83 3.88 1.76 -7.68
N SER A 84 3.50 2.82 -6.96
CA SER A 84 4.41 3.60 -6.12
C SER A 84 4.31 3.19 -4.66
N THR A 85 5.44 2.91 -4.03
CA THR A 85 5.55 2.77 -2.56
C THR A 85 6.10 4.04 -1.89
N THR A 86 6.20 5.16 -2.63
CA THR A 86 6.58 6.45 -2.06
C THR A 86 5.35 7.21 -1.57
N LYS A 87 5.34 7.69 -0.32
CA LYS A 87 4.18 8.36 0.28
C LYS A 87 3.88 9.76 -0.29
N LEU A 88 4.85 10.40 -0.93
CA LEU A 88 4.67 11.72 -1.54
C LEU A 88 4.20 11.60 -2.98
N HIS A 89 3.31 12.53 -3.39
CA HIS A 89 2.70 12.64 -4.73
C HIS A 89 1.72 11.53 -5.09
N SER A 90 2.15 10.26 -5.11
CA SER A 90 1.29 9.12 -5.45
C SER A 90 1.75 7.88 -4.69
N PHE A 91 0.81 7.18 -4.07
CA PHE A 91 1.03 5.98 -3.26
C PHE A 91 0.00 4.92 -3.67
N GLY A 92 0.47 3.79 -4.19
CA GLY A 92 -0.33 2.75 -4.83
C GLY A 92 -0.28 2.82 -6.37
N PRO A 93 -1.26 2.20 -7.06
CA PRO A 93 -1.36 2.22 -8.51
C PRO A 93 -1.47 3.64 -9.08
N MET A 94 -0.60 3.95 -10.03
CA MET A 94 -0.47 5.29 -10.60
C MET A 94 -1.24 5.40 -11.91
N GLY A 95 -2.44 5.98 -11.86
CA GLY A 95 -3.28 6.27 -13.02
C GLY A 95 -2.96 7.61 -13.69
N LEU A 96 -3.85 8.05 -14.59
CA LEU A 96 -3.68 9.33 -15.31
C LEU A 96 -3.61 10.55 -14.37
N ARG A 97 -4.37 10.53 -13.27
CA ARG A 97 -4.44 11.66 -12.33
C ARG A 97 -3.10 11.82 -11.60
N GLU A 98 -2.45 10.72 -11.28
CA GLU A 98 -1.17 10.68 -10.59
C GLU A 98 -0.04 11.21 -11.48
N LEU A 99 -0.25 11.39 -12.79
CA LEU A 99 0.69 12.05 -13.70
C LEU A 99 0.43 13.56 -13.88
N THR A 100 -0.41 14.14 -13.03
CA THR A 100 -0.73 15.58 -13.05
C THR A 100 -0.17 16.31 -11.84
N THR A 101 -0.09 17.64 -11.94
CA THR A 101 0.25 18.51 -10.81
C THR A 101 -0.72 19.66 -10.71
N THR A 102 -0.79 20.29 -9.54
CA THR A 102 -1.68 21.43 -9.28
C THR A 102 -0.93 22.75 -9.43
N LYS A 103 -1.60 23.75 -9.98
CA LYS A 103 -1.12 25.14 -9.99
C LYS A 103 -2.21 26.07 -9.49
N PHE A 104 -1.82 27.19 -8.90
CA PHE A 104 -2.73 28.29 -8.60
C PHE A 104 -2.90 29.19 -9.83
N VAL A 105 -4.13 29.59 -10.09
CA VAL A 105 -4.46 30.59 -11.12
C VAL A 105 -5.22 31.70 -10.41
N VAL A 106 -4.66 32.91 -10.43
CA VAL A 106 -5.27 34.09 -9.81
C VAL A 106 -5.57 35.10 -10.90
N THR A 107 -6.85 35.48 -11.02
CA THR A 107 -7.28 36.55 -11.93
C THR A 107 -7.55 37.79 -11.09
N GLY A 108 -6.78 38.84 -11.32
CA GLY A 108 -6.89 40.10 -10.57
C GLY A 108 -7.55 41.21 -11.40
N ASP A 109 -8.06 42.20 -10.68
CA ASP A 109 -8.48 43.50 -11.21
C ASP A 109 -8.00 44.60 -10.24
N GLY A 110 -6.71 44.92 -10.28
CA GLY A 110 -6.11 45.95 -9.42
C GLY A 110 -5.89 45.57 -7.95
N HIS A 111 -5.82 44.27 -7.62
CA HIS A 111 -5.59 43.84 -6.24
C HIS A 111 -4.19 44.22 -5.75
N ILE A 112 -4.11 44.77 -4.54
CA ILE A 112 -2.86 45.09 -3.84
C ILE A 112 -2.73 44.23 -2.58
N ARG A 113 -1.49 44.02 -2.13
CA ARG A 113 -1.15 43.32 -0.88
C ARG A 113 -0.73 44.35 0.17
N GLU A 114 -1.24 44.22 1.39
CA GLU A 114 -0.80 45.01 2.56
C GLU A 114 0.61 44.61 3.03
#